data_AF-A0A926RCC2-F1
#
_entry.id   AF-A0A926RCC2-F1
#
_cell.length_a   1.000
_cell.length_b   1.000
_cell.length_c   1.000
_cell.angle_alpha   90.00
_cell.angle_beta   90.00
_cell.angle_gamma   90.00
#
_symmetry.space_group_name_H-M   'P 1'
#
loop_
_entity.id
_entity.type
_entity.pdbx_description
1 polymer ?
#
loop_
_entity_poly.entity_id
_entity_poly.type
_entity_poly.pdbx_seq_one_letter_code
_entity_poly.pdbx_strand_id
1 'polypeptide(L)' 'MKYFLILYMFSMGETGSKLIDQKTLPIEYPNYYDCLSDGYIRAYSTIMTLGPKKVMEQKLLITFNCKENNGISS' A
#
# COMPACT_ATOMS: atom_id res chain seq x y z
N MET A 1 -17.38 -0.20 -12.15
CA MET A 1 -16.93 0.52 -10.95
C MET A 1 -15.45 0.83 -11.08
N LYS A 2 -14.98 1.93 -10.51
CA LYS A 2 -13.56 2.29 -10.53
C LYS A 2 -12.93 2.02 -9.17
N TYR A 3 -11.63 1.71 -9.14
CA TYR A 3 -10.91 1.46 -7.90
C TYR A 3 -9.71 2.41 -7.77
N PHE A 4 -9.35 2.75 -6.55
CA PHE A 4 -8.10 3.43 -6.22
C PHE A 4 -7.25 2.58 -5.31
N LEU A 5 -5.94 2.62 -5.56
CA LEU A 5 -4.96 1.92 -4.75
C LEU A 5 -4.46 2.83 -3.63
N ILE A 6 -4.53 2.34 -2.40
CA ILE A 6 -3.95 2.96 -1.21
C ILE A 6 -2.85 2.04 -0.69
N LEU A 7 -1.62 2.55 -0.65
CA LEU A 7 -0.46 1.88 -0.04
C LEU A 7 -0.32 2.32 1.42
N TYR A 8 0.02 1.38 2.27
CA TYR A 8 0.29 1.59 3.69
C TYR A 8 1.67 1.01 4.04
N MET A 9 2.43 1.77 4.82
CA MET A 9 3.69 1.30 5.40
C MET A 9 3.58 1.33 6.92
N PHE A 10 3.88 0.21 7.54
CA PHE A 10 3.92 0.05 8.99
C PHE A 10 5.32 -0.30 9.48
N SER A 11 5.67 0.12 10.69
CA SER A 11 6.79 -0.39 11.46
C SER A 11 6.24 -1.35 12.49
N MET A 12 6.77 -2.58 12.53
CA MET A 12 6.32 -3.62 13.43
C MET A 12 7.20 -3.63 14.69
N GLY A 13 6.65 -3.22 15.84
CA GLY A 13 7.32 -3.26 17.14
C GLY A 13 6.73 -4.32 18.07
N GLU A 14 7.29 -4.43 19.28
CA GLU A 14 6.78 -5.35 20.33
C GLU A 14 5.37 -4.99 20.80
N THR A 15 5.01 -3.71 20.74
CA THR A 15 3.69 -3.20 21.14
C THR A 15 2.66 -3.16 19.99
N GLY A 16 3.02 -3.68 18.81
CA GLY A 16 2.15 -3.77 17.64
C GLY A 16 2.68 -3.01 16.41
N SER A 17 1.79 -2.76 15.45
CA SER A 17 2.09 -2.07 14.19
C SER A 17 1.84 -0.57 14.29
N LYS A 18 2.83 0.26 13.97
CA LYS A 18 2.66 1.71 13.83
C LYS A 18 2.61 2.09 12.35
N LEU A 19 1.55 2.78 11.91
CA LEU A 19 1.49 3.36 10.56
C LEU A 19 2.54 4.48 10.45
N ILE A 20 3.43 4.37 9.47
CA ILE A 20 4.50 5.34 9.20
C ILE A 20 4.14 6.21 7.99
N ASP A 21 3.56 5.61 6.96
CA ASP A 21 3.18 6.30 5.73
C ASP A 21 1.92 5.70 5.12
N GLN A 22 1.15 6.55 4.44
CA GLN A 22 -0.02 6.17 3.68
C GLN A 22 -0.07 7.00 2.40
N LYS A 23 -0.17 6.33 1.27
CA LYS A 23 -0.22 6.99 -0.04
C LYS A 23 -1.39 6.47 -0.86
N THR A 24 -2.34 7.35 -1.16
CA THR A 24 -3.34 7.10 -2.20
C THR A 24 -2.71 7.44 -3.55
N LEU A 25 -2.73 6.50 -4.48
CA LEU A 25 -2.24 6.75 -5.84
C LEU A 25 -3.35 7.40 -6.67
N PRO A 26 -3.03 8.43 -7.48
CA PRO A 26 -3.99 9.11 -8.34
C PRO A 26 -4.26 8.30 -9.63
N ILE A 27 -4.36 6.97 -9.50
CA ILE A 27 -4.59 6.04 -10.62
C ILE A 27 -5.95 5.40 -10.39
N GLU A 28 -6.82 5.51 -11.39
CA GLU A 28 -8.10 4.82 -11.44
C GLU A 28 -7.94 3.49 -12.18
N TYR A 29 -8.30 2.40 -11.52
CA TYR A 29 -8.30 1.07 -12.14
C TYR A 29 -9.72 0.71 -12.58
N PRO A 30 -9.88 0.10 -13.77
CA PRO A 30 -11.20 -0.22 -14.33
C PRO A 30 -11.86 -1.42 -13.63
N ASN A 31 -11.08 -2.26 -12.93
CA ASN A 31 -11.56 -3.40 -12.17
C ASN A 31 -10.66 -3.68 -10.95
N TYR A 32 -11.14 -4.52 -10.03
CA TYR A 32 -10.44 -4.85 -8.80
C TYR A 32 -9.15 -5.66 -9.06
N TYR A 33 -9.15 -6.54 -10.06
CA TYR A 33 -8.00 -7.39 -10.40
C TYR A 33 -6.77 -6.56 -10.80
N ASP A 34 -6.96 -5.54 -11.63
CA ASP A 34 -5.88 -4.65 -12.07
C ASP A 34 -5.33 -3.83 -10.89
N CYS A 35 -6.22 -3.34 -10.03
CA CYS A 35 -5.81 -2.62 -8.82
C CYS A 35 -4.99 -3.52 -7.87
N LEU A 36 -5.46 -4.76 -7.65
CA LEU A 36 -4.82 -5.70 -6.75
C LEU A 36 -3.43 -6.10 -7.28
N SER A 37 -3.34 -6.37 -8.59
CA SER A 37 -2.10 -6.74 -9.26
C SER A 37 -1.05 -5.63 -9.16
N ASP A 38 -1.44 -4.38 -9.43
CA ASP A 38 -0.54 -3.23 -9.30
C ASP A 38 -0.17 -2.95 -7.83
N GLY A 39 -1.08 -3.22 -6.90
CA GLY A 39 -0.82 -3.16 -5.47
C GLY A 39 0.35 -4.04 -5.04
N TYR A 40 0.37 -5.31 -5.47
CA TYR A 40 1.48 -6.23 -5.19
C TYR A 40 2.79 -5.75 -5.81
N ILE A 41 2.76 -5.33 -7.08
CA ILE A 41 3.95 -4.83 -7.79
C ILE A 41 4.54 -3.62 -7.06
N ARG A 42 3.71 -2.66 -6.66
CA ARG A 42 4.17 -1.43 -5.98
C ARG A 42 4.62 -1.68 -4.55
N ALA A 43 3.94 -2.55 -3.81
CA ALA A 43 4.37 -2.94 -2.47
C ALA A 43 5.77 -3.58 -2.53
N TYR A 44 5.98 -4.53 -3.46
CA TYR A 44 7.28 -5.14 -3.69
C TYR A 44 8.33 -4.11 -4.12
N SER A 45 8.03 -3.26 -5.11
CA SER A 45 8.94 -2.20 -5.58
C SER A 45 9.34 -1.25 -4.45
N THR A 46 8.43 -0.96 -3.52
CA THR A 46 8.70 -0.11 -2.35
C THR A 46 9.67 -0.79 -1.39
N ILE A 47 9.47 -2.08 -1.10
CA ILE A 47 10.40 -2.89 -0.28
C ILE A 47 11.80 -2.89 -0.91
N MET A 48 11.88 -3.10 -2.23
CA MET A 48 13.15 -3.10 -2.97
C MET A 48 13.85 -1.74 -2.93
N THR A 49 13.09 -0.64 -3.02
CA THR A 49 13.63 0.73 -2.97
C THR A 49 14.13 1.10 -1.58
N LEU A 50 13.44 0.68 -0.51
CA LEU A 50 13.86 0.93 0.87
C LEU A 50 15.14 0.16 1.23
N GLY A 51 15.33 -1.00 0.61
CA GLY A 51 16.51 -1.84 0.78
C GLY A 51 16.48 -2.67 2.08
N PRO A 52 17.29 -3.74 2.13
CA PRO A 52 17.20 -4.75 3.18
C PRO A 52 17.51 -4.20 4.57
N LYS A 53 18.51 -3.32 4.69
CA LYS A 53 18.91 -2.74 5.99
C LYS A 53 17.73 -2.03 6.68
N LYS A 54 17.10 -1.09 5.97
CA LYS A 54 16.00 -0.30 6.52
C LYS A 54 14.77 -1.16 6.85
N VAL A 55 14.45 -2.11 5.96
CA VAL A 55 13.33 -3.05 6.15
C VAL A 55 13.53 -3.91 7.40
N MET A 56 14.74 -4.41 7.63
CA MET A 56 15.05 -5.24 8.81
C MET A 56 15.10 -4.42 10.10
N GLU A 57 15.80 -3.29 10.11
CA GLU A 57 15.97 -2.45 11.32
C GLU A 57 14.63 -1.90 11.83
N GLN A 58 13.76 -1.46 10.93
CA GLN A 58 12.46 -0.88 11.28
C GLN A 58 11.32 -1.90 11.22
N LYS A 59 11.63 -3.18 10.92
CA LYS A 59 10.66 -4.26 10.75
C LYS A 59 9.47 -3.82 9.90
N LEU A 60 9.76 -3.33 8.69
CA LEU A 60 8.77 -2.68 7.84
C LEU A 60 7.82 -3.68 7.21
N LEU A 61 6.52 -3.38 7.26
CA LEU A 61 5.47 -4.06 6.52
C LEU A 61 4.87 -3.08 5.51
N ILE A 62 4.88 -3.45 4.23
CA ILE A 62 4.16 -2.73 3.17
C ILE A 62 2.94 -3.55 2.78
N THR A 63 1.77 -2.93 2.82
CA THR A 63 0.50 -3.53 2.39
C THR A 63 -0.32 -2.50 1.63
N PHE A 64 -1.46 -2.91 1.08
CA PHE A 64 -2.30 -2.04 0.29
C PHE A 64 -3.77 -2.43 0.36
N ASN A 65 -4.63 -1.50 -0.06
CA ASN A 65 -6.04 -1.73 -0.25
C ASN A 65 -6.50 -1.12 -1.57
N CYS A 66 -7.43 -1.81 -2.22
CA CYS A 66 -8.14 -1.35 -3.40
C CYS A 66 -9.53 -0.91 -2.99
N LYS A 67 -9.72 0.40 -2.87
CA LYS A 67 -11.02 0.98 -2.52
C LYS A 67 -11.83 1.25 -3.76
N GLU A 68 -13.09 0.85 -3.71
CA GLU A 68 -14.06 1.19 -4.74
C GLU A 68 -14.41 2.68 -4.66
N ASN A 69 -14.38 3.36 -5.81
CA ASN A 69 -14.91 4.69 -5.98
C ASN A 69 -16.34 4.59 -6.50
N ASN A 70 -17.29 4.67 -5.58
CA ASN A 70 -18.71 4.69 -5.92
C ASN A 70 -19.23 6.09 -6.31
N GLY A 71 -18.34 7.06 -6.55
CA GLY A 71 -18.73 8.42 -6.95
C GLY A 71 -19.43 9.23 -5.86
N ILE A 72 -19.54 8.68 -4.65
CA ILE A 72 -20.05 9.39 -3.47
C ILE A 72 -18.82 9.77 -2.64
N SER A 73 -18.31 10.97 -2.89
CA SER A 73 -17.40 11.67 -2.00
C SER A 73 -18.01 11.65 -0.59
N SER A 74 -17.34 11.02 0.36
CA SER A 74 -17.60 11.25 1.79
C SER A 74 -16.73 12.40 2.29
#